data_AF-A0A7C5ST73-F1
#
_entry.id   AF-A0A7C5ST73-F1
#
_cell.length_a   1.000
_cell.length_b   1.000
_cell.length_c   1.000
_cell.angle_alpha   90.00
_cell.angle_beta   90.00
_cell.angle_gamma   90.00
#
_symmetry.space_group_name_H-M   'P 1'
#
loop_
_entity.id
_entity.type
_entity.pdbx_description
1 polymer ?
#
loop_
_entity_poly.entity_id
_entity_poly.type
_entity_poly.pdbx_seq_one_letter_code
_entity_poly.pdbx_strand_id
1 'polypeptide(L)'
;MRRYKRCIRVSLFLLLTSCVLLAPAYAHYPHDIHSFVSLSPDYANDSTAIIASKQASSTRPVTALISRNAGASWEFNARGMDNINKISSATASPLFVTDKTIILTTEGEGVYRTVDAGVSWQKYNQGLSDLDLHSSAAT
;
A
#
# COMPACT_ATOMS: atom_id res chain seq x y z
N MET A 1 56.55 -18.53 13.16
CA MET A 1 55.72 -17.91 14.23
C MET A 1 55.36 -16.43 14.01
N ARG A 2 56.19 -15.55 13.40
CA ARG A 2 55.86 -14.12 13.22
C ARG A 2 54.71 -13.80 12.24
N ARG A 3 54.53 -14.61 11.18
CA ARG A 3 53.47 -14.40 10.17
C ARG A 3 52.07 -14.69 10.71
N TYR A 4 51.91 -15.72 11.55
CA TYR A 4 50.66 -16.08 12.22
C TYR A 4 50.13 -14.99 13.16
N LYS A 5 51.03 -14.35 13.93
CA LYS A 5 50.68 -13.21 14.81
C LYS A 5 50.24 -11.97 14.04
N ARG A 6 50.67 -11.81 12.78
CA ARG A 6 50.31 -10.68 11.91
C ARG A 6 48.93 -10.89 11.29
N CYS A 7 48.61 -12.12 10.88
CA CYS A 7 47.27 -12.49 10.40
C CYS A 7 46.21 -12.31 11.49
N ILE A 8 46.46 -12.76 12.72
CA ILE A 8 45.52 -12.61 13.84
C ILE A 8 45.23 -11.14 14.14
N ARG A 9 46.24 -10.27 14.10
CA ARG A 9 46.07 -8.83 14.35
C ARG A 9 45.26 -8.13 13.26
N VAL A 10 45.44 -8.50 12.00
CA VAL A 10 44.66 -7.95 10.88
C VAL A 10 43.21 -8.45 10.96
N SER A 11 42.98 -9.72 11.29
CA SER A 11 41.64 -10.27 11.46
C SER A 11 40.89 -9.65 12.64
N LEU A 12 41.55 -9.44 13.78
CA LEU A 12 40.94 -8.75 14.94
C LEU A 12 40.60 -7.29 14.63
N PHE A 13 41.45 -6.59 13.88
CA PHE A 13 41.21 -5.20 13.52
C PHE A 13 40.03 -5.07 12.55
N LEU A 14 39.94 -5.96 11.55
CA LEU A 14 38.81 -6.02 10.61
C LEU A 14 37.48 -6.36 11.30
N LEU A 15 37.50 -7.27 12.28
CA LEU A 15 36.33 -7.62 13.11
C LEU A 15 35.89 -6.44 13.99
N LEU A 16 36.83 -5.70 14.60
CA LEU A 16 36.50 -4.51 15.39
C LEU A 16 35.91 -3.39 14.53
N THR A 17 36.47 -3.13 13.34
CA THR A 17 35.93 -2.11 12.42
C THR A 17 34.57 -2.49 11.87
N SER A 18 34.33 -3.79 11.64
CA SER A 18 33.02 -4.29 11.23
C SER A 18 31.95 -4.07 12.29
N CYS A 19 32.30 -4.18 13.58
CA CYS A 19 31.39 -4.01 14.70
C CYS A 19 31.00 -2.54 14.94
N VAL A 20 31.90 -1.60 14.62
CA VAL A 20 31.67 -0.14 14.80
C VAL A 20 30.87 0.47 13.64
N LEU A 21 30.88 -0.13 12.45
CA LEU A 21 30.12 0.32 11.28
C LEU A 21 28.70 -0.28 11.19
N LEU A 22 28.36 -1.22 12.08
CA LEU A 22 27.00 -1.74 12.21
C LEU A 22 26.15 -0.74 13.02
N ALA A 23 25.52 0.20 12.32
CA ALA A 23 24.46 1.01 12.91
C ALA A 23 23.35 0.09 13.47
N PRO A 24 22.76 0.40 14.65
CA PRO A 24 21.64 -0.37 15.16
C PRO A 24 20.50 -0.34 14.15
N ALA A 25 20.04 -1.51 13.70
CA ALA A 25 18.82 -1.63 12.94
C ALA A 25 17.65 -1.37 13.89
N TYR A 26 17.07 -0.18 13.83
CA TYR A 26 15.82 0.11 14.53
C TYR A 26 14.71 -0.73 13.91
N ALA A 27 14.29 -1.78 14.60
CA ALA A 27 12.99 -2.40 14.31
C ALA A 27 11.91 -1.36 14.62
N HIS A 28 11.39 -0.69 13.61
CA HIS A 28 10.34 0.31 13.77
C HIS A 28 8.99 -0.39 14.05
N TYR A 29 8.25 0.05 15.08
CA TYR A 29 6.90 -0.42 15.41
C TYR A 29 6.06 0.75 15.98
N PRO A 30 4.74 0.92 15.63
CA PRO A 30 3.74 -0.16 15.59
C PRO A 30 3.00 -0.49 14.28
N HIS A 31 2.75 -1.79 14.14
CA HIS A 31 1.54 -2.59 13.80
C HIS A 31 0.44 -2.22 12.77
N ASP A 32 0.58 -1.29 11.83
CA ASP A 32 -0.48 -1.12 10.81
C ASP A 32 -0.46 -2.25 9.74
N ILE A 33 -1.25 -3.29 9.98
CA ILE A 33 -1.78 -4.23 8.99
C ILE A 33 -3.18 -3.64 8.67
N HIS A 34 -3.65 -3.40 7.44
CA HIS A 34 -3.71 -4.28 6.29
C HIS A 34 -3.52 -3.47 4.98
N SER A 35 -2.64 -3.96 4.12
CA SER A 35 -2.48 -3.53 2.73
C SER A 35 -3.21 -4.53 1.85
N PHE A 36 -4.49 -4.29 1.54
CA PHE A 36 -5.16 -5.15 0.57
C PHE A 36 -4.52 -4.89 -0.80
N VAL A 37 -4.06 -5.96 -1.44
CA VAL A 37 -3.66 -5.94 -2.85
C VAL A 37 -4.80 -6.58 -3.64
N SER A 38 -5.37 -5.83 -4.57
CA SER A 38 -6.36 -6.34 -5.53
C SER A 38 -5.74 -6.27 -6.91
N LEU A 39 -5.78 -7.38 -7.63
CA LEU A 39 -5.38 -7.43 -9.03
C LEU A 39 -6.61 -7.15 -9.89
N SER A 40 -6.41 -6.47 -11.02
CA SER A 40 -7.44 -6.44 -12.06
C SER A 40 -7.75 -7.87 -12.51
N PRO A 41 -9.02 -8.18 -12.87
CA PRO A 41 -9.40 -9.49 -13.40
C PRO A 41 -8.64 -9.89 -14.67
N ASP A 42 -8.08 -8.92 -15.40
CA ASP A 42 -7.26 -9.12 -16.60
C ASP A 42 -5.79 -8.74 -16.39
N TYR A 43 -5.27 -8.89 -15.16
CA TYR A 43 -3.91 -8.50 -14.78
C TYR A 43 -2.83 -9.08 -15.72
N ALA A 44 -3.05 -10.29 -16.25
CA ALA A 44 -2.14 -10.93 -17.18
C ALA A 44 -1.90 -10.12 -18.47
N ASN A 45 -2.86 -9.27 -18.87
CA ASN A 45 -2.78 -8.45 -20.06
C ASN A 45 -2.59 -6.96 -19.75
N ASP A 46 -3.24 -6.45 -18.69
CA ASP A 46 -3.22 -5.01 -18.37
C ASP A 46 -2.27 -4.61 -17.25
N SER A 47 -1.68 -5.58 -16.54
CA SER A 47 -0.71 -5.37 -15.46
C SER A 47 -1.16 -4.39 -14.37
N THR A 48 -2.48 -4.28 -14.15
CA THR A 48 -3.05 -3.32 -13.20
C THR A 48 -3.27 -3.93 -11.81
N ALA A 49 -2.65 -3.32 -10.80
CA ALA A 49 -2.84 -3.69 -9.40
C ALA A 49 -3.20 -2.47 -8.55
N ILE A 50 -4.02 -2.69 -7.54
CA ILE A 50 -4.49 -1.66 -6.60
C ILE A 50 -4.05 -2.06 -5.21
N ILE A 51 -3.35 -1.16 -4.51
CA ILE A 51 -3.08 -1.28 -3.08
C ILE A 51 -3.80 -0.13 -2.38
N ALA A 52 -4.62 -0.45 -1.39
CA ALA A 52 -5.24 0.55 -0.53
C ALA A 52 -4.72 0.40 0.90
N SER A 53 -4.33 1.52 1.54
CA SER A 53 -4.00 1.53 2.96
C SER A 53 -5.27 1.62 3.81
N LYS A 54 -5.36 0.77 4.82
CA LYS A 54 -6.52 0.71 5.71
C LYS A 54 -6.60 1.88 6.70
N GLN A 55 -5.55 2.67 6.93
CA GLN A 55 -5.61 3.75 7.93
C GLN A 55 -4.73 4.94 7.56
N ALA A 56 -5.25 6.16 7.74
CA ALA A 56 -4.44 7.36 7.81
C ALA A 56 -3.78 7.43 9.20
N SER A 57 -2.49 7.75 9.24
CA SER A 57 -1.84 8.23 10.45
C SER A 57 -1.68 9.75 10.37
N SER A 58 -1.35 10.39 11.49
CA SER A 58 -1.01 11.82 11.53
C SER A 58 0.17 12.20 10.61
N THR A 59 0.93 11.22 10.13
CA THR A 59 2.08 11.39 9.24
C THR A 59 1.87 10.80 7.85
N ARG A 60 0.80 10.03 7.60
CA ARG A 60 0.53 9.38 6.31
C ARG A 60 -0.97 9.39 6.01
N PRO A 61 -1.44 10.08 4.95
CA PRO A 61 -2.85 10.02 4.57
C PRO A 61 -3.25 8.61 4.08
N VAL A 62 -4.54 8.27 4.17
CA VAL A 62 -5.08 7.08 3.51
C VAL A 62 -4.70 7.13 2.04
N THR A 63 -4.12 6.04 1.54
CA THR A 63 -3.50 6.00 0.22
C THR A 63 -4.14 4.90 -0.62
N ALA A 64 -4.81 5.25 -1.73
CA ALA A 64 -5.02 4.33 -2.83
C ALA A 64 -3.85 4.50 -3.81
N LEU A 65 -3.08 3.43 -3.99
CA LEU A 65 -1.94 3.35 -4.89
C LEU A 65 -2.31 2.44 -6.05
N ILE A 66 -2.01 2.90 -7.27
CA ILE A 66 -2.29 2.15 -8.49
C ILE A 66 -0.98 1.85 -9.19
N SER A 67 -0.79 0.59 -9.54
CA SER A 67 0.29 0.16 -10.43
C SER A 67 -0.27 -0.16 -11.81
N ARG A 68 0.47 0.24 -12.85
CA ARG A 68 0.19 -0.04 -14.28
C ARG A 68 1.28 -0.86 -14.96
N ASN A 69 2.24 -1.36 -14.18
CA ASN A 69 3.43 -2.03 -14.66
C ASN A 69 3.78 -3.22 -13.77
N ALA A 70 2.77 -4.01 -13.46
CA ALA A 70 2.90 -5.28 -12.74
C ALA A 70 3.53 -5.13 -11.35
N GLY A 71 3.23 -4.02 -10.66
CA GLY A 71 3.75 -3.72 -9.33
C GLY A 71 5.15 -3.10 -9.31
N ALA A 72 5.77 -2.83 -10.46
CA ALA A 72 7.11 -2.25 -10.52
C ALA A 72 7.16 -0.78 -10.05
N SER A 73 6.07 -0.01 -10.24
CA SER A 73 5.88 1.31 -9.64
C SER A 73 4.42 1.53 -9.24
N TRP A 74 4.22 2.47 -8.31
CA TRP A 74 2.93 2.78 -7.72
C TRP A 74 2.71 4.30 -7.73
N GLU A 75 1.56 4.73 -8.25
CA GLU A 75 1.16 6.13 -8.31
C GLU A 75 0.10 6.42 -7.24
N PHE A 76 0.28 7.50 -6.49
CA PHE A 76 -0.73 8.01 -5.57
C PHE A 76 -1.66 8.98 -6.29
N ASN A 77 -2.95 8.66 -6.34
CA ASN A 77 -3.96 9.53 -6.92
C ASN A 77 -5.16 9.63 -5.98
N ALA A 78 -5.20 10.71 -5.19
CA ALA A 78 -6.28 11.01 -4.25
C ALA A 78 -7.19 12.17 -4.71
N ARG A 79 -7.18 12.51 -6.00
CA ARG A 79 -8.01 13.60 -6.52
C ARG A 79 -9.49 13.26 -6.27
N GLY A 80 -10.15 14.06 -5.42
CA GLY A 80 -11.54 13.85 -5.00
C GLY A 80 -11.72 12.94 -3.77
N MET A 81 -10.63 12.56 -3.09
CA MET A 81 -10.60 11.74 -1.88
C MET A 81 -10.17 12.55 -0.64
N ASP A 82 -10.52 13.84 -0.60
CA ASP A 82 -9.89 14.81 0.31
C ASP A 82 -10.19 14.59 1.80
N ASN A 83 -11.22 13.80 2.14
CA ASN A 83 -11.70 13.59 3.52
C ASN A 83 -11.82 12.11 3.91
N ILE A 84 -10.98 11.23 3.38
CA ILE A 84 -11.07 9.79 3.69
C ILE A 84 -10.23 9.44 4.91
N ASN A 85 -10.91 9.01 5.98
CA ASN A 85 -10.27 8.56 7.21
C ASN A 85 -9.72 7.13 7.09
N LYS A 86 -10.43 6.26 6.37
CA LYS A 86 -10.12 4.82 6.25
C LYS A 86 -10.79 4.19 5.04
N ILE A 87 -10.03 3.47 4.21
CA ILE A 87 -10.57 2.58 3.18
C ILE A 87 -10.77 1.20 3.79
N SER A 88 -11.99 0.67 3.70
CA SER A 88 -12.36 -0.65 4.18
C SER A 88 -12.24 -1.74 3.10
N SER A 89 -12.46 -1.40 1.82
CA SER A 89 -12.31 -2.32 0.69
C SER A 89 -12.05 -1.58 -0.62
N ALA A 90 -11.47 -2.30 -1.59
CA ALA A 90 -11.25 -1.86 -2.96
C ALA A 90 -11.54 -3.01 -3.92
N THR A 91 -12.33 -2.77 -4.98
CA THR A 91 -12.61 -3.77 -6.01
C THR A 91 -12.59 -3.15 -7.40
N ALA A 92 -11.88 -3.77 -8.32
CA ALA A 92 -11.92 -3.42 -9.74
C ALA A 92 -13.10 -4.14 -10.42
N SER A 93 -13.70 -3.48 -11.40
CA SER A 93 -14.74 -4.10 -12.24
C SER A 93 -14.21 -5.36 -12.96
N PRO A 94 -15.04 -6.40 -13.14
CA PRO A 94 -14.77 -7.50 -14.08
C PRO A 94 -14.42 -7.04 -15.49
N LEU A 95 -14.90 -5.86 -15.88
CA LEU A 95 -14.68 -5.23 -17.19
C LEU A 95 -13.69 -4.06 -17.11
N PHE A 96 -12.82 -4.03 -16.11
CA PHE A 96 -11.89 -2.93 -15.84
C PHE A 96 -11.05 -2.53 -17.07
N VAL A 97 -10.68 -3.49 -17.92
CA VAL A 97 -9.96 -3.23 -19.17
C VAL A 97 -10.69 -2.21 -20.04
N THR A 98 -12.02 -2.29 -20.08
CA THR A 98 -12.88 -1.43 -20.90
C THR A 98 -13.49 -0.27 -20.14
N ASP A 99 -13.95 -0.49 -18.90
CA ASP A 99 -14.74 0.50 -18.14
C ASP A 99 -13.92 1.30 -17.12
N LYS A 100 -12.65 0.88 -16.89
CA LYS A 100 -11.69 1.49 -15.96
C LYS A 100 -12.28 1.79 -14.58
N THR A 101 -13.27 0.99 -14.17
CA THR A 101 -14.07 1.25 -12.96
C THR A 101 -13.48 0.56 -11.75
N ILE A 102 -13.26 1.31 -10.68
CA ILE A 102 -12.90 0.79 -9.35
C ILE A 102 -13.87 1.38 -8.34
N ILE A 103 -14.29 0.55 -7.39
CA ILE A 103 -15.10 0.95 -6.25
C ILE A 103 -14.26 0.82 -4.98
N LEU A 104 -14.26 1.85 -4.16
CA LEU A 104 -13.73 1.85 -2.80
C LEU A 104 -14.87 2.00 -1.81
N THR A 105 -14.81 1.29 -0.69
CA THR A 105 -15.65 1.54 0.47
C THR A 105 -14.80 2.15 1.58
N THR A 106 -15.40 3.02 2.38
CA THR A 106 -14.71 3.73 3.46
C THR A 106 -15.48 3.64 4.76
N GLU A 107 -14.78 3.89 5.86
CA GLU A 107 -15.42 4.13 7.16
C GLU A 107 -15.75 5.62 7.27
N GLY A 108 -17.03 5.94 7.43
CA GLY A 108 -17.59 7.29 7.59
C GLY A 108 -17.92 8.07 6.32
N GLU A 109 -17.37 7.75 5.15
CA GLU A 109 -17.58 8.54 3.92
C GLU A 109 -18.35 7.79 2.80
N GLY A 110 -18.71 6.53 3.02
CA GLY A 110 -19.45 5.68 2.10
C GLY A 110 -18.62 5.06 1.00
N VAL A 111 -19.06 5.23 -0.24
CA VAL A 111 -18.48 4.63 -1.45
C VAL A 111 -17.84 5.71 -2.30
N TYR A 112 -16.63 5.42 -2.79
CA TYR A 112 -16.00 6.18 -3.85
C TYR A 112 -15.91 5.33 -5.12
N ARG A 113 -16.09 5.97 -6.27
CA ARG A 113 -15.98 5.36 -7.59
C ARG A 113 -15.04 6.17 -8.45
N THR A 114 -14.24 5.46 -9.23
CA THR A 114 -13.52 5.98 -10.39
C THR A 114 -14.02 5.27 -11.64
N VAL A 115 -13.91 5.93 -12.78
CA VAL A 115 -14.11 5.40 -14.14
C VAL A 115 -12.93 5.70 -15.06
N ASP A 116 -11.83 6.17 -14.47
CA ASP A 116 -10.64 6.64 -15.16
C ASP A 116 -9.38 5.97 -14.59
N ALA A 117 -9.52 4.72 -14.11
CA ALA A 117 -8.45 3.93 -13.51
C ALA A 117 -7.78 4.65 -12.33
N GLY A 118 -8.61 5.30 -11.51
CA GLY A 118 -8.22 6.01 -10.29
C GLY A 118 -7.39 7.26 -10.51
N VAL A 119 -7.52 7.91 -11.67
CA VAL A 119 -7.01 9.28 -11.87
C VAL A 119 -7.85 10.27 -11.06
N SER A 120 -9.16 10.05 -10.96
CA SER A 120 -10.07 10.80 -10.11
C SER A 120 -11.16 9.94 -9.50
N TRP A 121 -11.64 10.37 -8.34
CA TRP A 121 -12.64 9.66 -7.55
C TRP A 121 -13.83 10.56 -7.25
N GLN A 122 -15.01 9.95 -7.21
CA GLN A 122 -16.27 10.63 -6.91
C GLN A 122 -17.06 9.81 -5.88
N LYS A 123 -17.75 10.50 -4.96
CA LYS A 123 -18.67 9.84 -4.03
C LYS A 123 -19.82 9.19 -4.80
N TYR A 124 -20.17 7.97 -4.43
CA TYR A 124 -21.23 7.18 -5.06
C TYR A 124 -22.20 6.64 -3.99
N ASN A 125 -22.77 7.57 -3.22
CA ASN A 125 -23.53 7.26 -2.00
C ASN A 125 -25.05 7.27 -2.19
N GLN A 126 -25.55 7.40 -3.43
CA GLN A 126 -26.99 7.49 -3.67
C GLN A 126 -27.69 6.21 -3.20
N GLY A 127 -28.64 6.37 -2.28
CA GLY A 127 -29.39 5.25 -1.70
C GLY A 127 -28.74 4.61 -0.47
N LEU A 128 -27.57 5.07 -0.03
CA LEU A 128 -26.97 4.64 1.24
C LEU A 128 -27.49 5.50 2.39
N SER A 129 -28.15 4.88 3.35
CA SER A 129 -28.59 5.53 4.60
C SER A 129 -27.49 5.55 5.67
N ASP A 130 -26.50 4.67 5.54
CA ASP A 130 -25.32 4.60 6.40
C ASP A 130 -24.07 4.69 5.52
N LEU A 131 -23.12 5.53 5.93
CA LEU A 131 -21.86 5.77 5.23
C LEU A 131 -20.69 5.06 5.90
N ASP A 132 -20.89 4.45 7.07
CA ASP A 132 -19.86 3.70 7.75
C ASP A 132 -19.82 2.25 7.27
N LEU A 133 -19.12 2.05 6.15
CA LEU A 133 -19.06 0.75 5.49
C LEU A 133 -17.84 -0.03 5.97
N HIS A 134 -18.01 -0.82 7.03
CA HIS A 134 -17.01 -1.80 7.45
C HIS A 134 -17.02 -3.03 6.55
N SER A 135 -15.85 -3.58 6.20
CA SER A 135 -15.79 -4.93 5.63
C SER A 135 -16.06 -5.94 6.75
N SER A 136 -17.31 -6.35 6.95
CA SER A 136 -17.56 -7.61 7.64
C SER A 136 -17.29 -8.72 6.63
N ALA A 137 -16.18 -9.43 6.82
CA ALA A 137 -16.02 -10.73 6.15
C ALA A 137 -17.11 -11.64 6.73
N ALA A 138 -18.16 -11.90 5.95
CA ALA A 138 -19.06 -13.00 6.26
C ALA A 138 -18.23 -14.29 6.17
N THR A 139 -18.27 -15.02 7.29
CA THR A 139 -17.56 -16.26 7.66
C THR A 139 -17.35 -17.29 6.57
#